data_AF-A0A9W7EPZ2-F1
#
_entry.id   AF-A0A9W7EPZ2-F1
#
_cell.length_a   1.000
_cell.length_b   1.000
_cell.length_c   1.000
_cell.angle_alpha   90.00
_cell.angle_beta   90.00
_cell.angle_gamma   90.00
#
_symmetry.space_group_name_H-M   'P 1'
#
loop_
_entity.id
_entity.type
_entity.pdbx_description
1 polymer ?
#
loop_
_entity_poly.entity_id
_entity_poly.type
_entity_poly.pdbx_seq_one_letter_code
_entity_poly.pdbx_strand_id
1 'polypeptide(L)'
;MTTAHRPTWKAAVGAGEGGNWSSGGAQSHMRSAKDAAAFTKIKYRERGVRKEGEVLVEESLRRLEEAERKEKELKKIGKRQVRESDDVESSVKLLKVQGEGVDVSVLDKFDDADSGDEGGEEEEESDLDDSDDSDEDEGSDDDEDEEELLRLEMEKIKKERAAAALALREKEALEAEATATSIAMTGNPLLSTSGSGKMKRKWNDDVVFRNQSRKEKGEEKRFINDTVRNDFHKRFMEQYMK
;
A
#
# COMPACT_ATOMS: atom_id res chain seq x y z
N MET A 1 -55.41 6.47 -8.53
CA MET A 1 -54.18 5.73 -8.88
C MET A 1 -54.48 4.25 -8.78
N THR A 2 -54.19 3.45 -9.81
CA THR A 2 -54.50 2.01 -9.83
C THR A 2 -53.43 1.21 -9.09
N THR A 3 -53.84 0.35 -8.16
CA THR A 3 -52.97 -0.42 -7.25
C THR A 3 -52.45 -1.74 -7.85
N ALA A 4 -52.38 -1.84 -9.18
CA ALA A 4 -52.03 -3.10 -9.87
C ALA A 4 -50.52 -3.39 -9.87
N HIS A 5 -49.67 -2.37 -9.97
CA HIS A 5 -48.22 -2.53 -9.83
C HIS A 5 -47.85 -2.53 -8.35
N ARG A 6 -47.50 -3.70 -7.81
CA ARG A 6 -47.13 -3.89 -6.41
C ARG A 6 -45.79 -4.63 -6.32
N PRO A 7 -44.93 -4.31 -5.35
CA PRO A 7 -43.71 -5.07 -5.09
C PRO A 7 -44.03 -6.48 -4.58
N THR A 8 -43.11 -7.41 -4.79
CA THR A 8 -43.21 -8.79 -4.30
C THR A 8 -42.58 -8.90 -2.91
N TRP A 9 -43.40 -9.02 -1.88
CA TRP A 9 -42.92 -9.19 -0.49
C TRP A 9 -42.65 -10.64 -0.13
N LYS A 10 -43.34 -11.58 -0.78
CA LYS A 10 -43.15 -13.02 -0.61
C LYS A 10 -42.88 -13.64 -1.97
N ALA A 11 -41.75 -14.33 -2.08
CA ALA A 11 -41.42 -15.08 -3.29
C ALA A 11 -42.40 -16.26 -3.49
N ALA A 12 -42.56 -16.70 -4.74
CA ALA A 12 -43.32 -17.91 -5.03
C ALA A 12 -42.65 -19.13 -4.37
N VAL A 13 -43.42 -19.94 -3.65
CA VAL A 13 -42.93 -21.15 -2.98
C VAL A 13 -42.99 -22.32 -3.95
N GLY A 14 -41.88 -23.04 -4.10
CA GLY A 14 -41.74 -24.12 -5.08
C GLY A 14 -42.46 -25.44 -4.75
N ALA A 15 -42.96 -25.63 -3.52
CA ALA A 15 -43.69 -26.83 -3.11
C ALA A 15 -44.79 -26.50 -2.09
N GLY A 16 -45.96 -27.11 -2.24
CA GLY A 16 -46.90 -27.30 -1.14
C GLY A 16 -46.50 -28.57 -0.39
N GLU A 17 -46.28 -28.44 0.92
CA GLU A 17 -46.11 -29.48 1.95
C GLU A 17 -45.67 -30.90 1.48
N GLY A 18 -44.44 -31.26 1.84
CA GLY A 18 -43.84 -32.57 1.56
C GLY A 18 -42.88 -32.49 0.37
N GLY A 19 -41.61 -32.79 0.59
CA GLY A 19 -40.48 -32.59 -0.33
C GLY A 19 -40.50 -33.36 -1.66
N ASN A 20 -41.66 -33.74 -2.17
CA ASN A 20 -41.85 -34.22 -3.52
C ASN A 20 -42.30 -33.08 -4.43
N TRP A 21 -41.56 -32.89 -5.53
CA TRP A 21 -42.02 -32.10 -6.68
C TRP A 21 -43.23 -32.78 -7.32
N SER A 22 -44.42 -32.52 -6.77
CA SER A 22 -45.68 -32.86 -7.42
C SER A 22 -46.12 -31.63 -8.20
N SER A 23 -46.12 -31.72 -9.53
CA SER A 23 -46.64 -30.68 -10.43
C SER A 23 -48.18 -30.57 -10.34
N GLY A 24 -48.78 -30.73 -9.16
CA GLY A 24 -50.18 -30.44 -8.83
C GLY A 24 -51.26 -30.92 -9.82
N GLY A 25 -50.93 -31.85 -10.72
CA GLY A 25 -51.65 -32.05 -11.98
C GLY A 25 -51.01 -33.17 -12.81
N ALA A 26 -51.68 -33.54 -13.92
CA ALA A 26 -51.24 -34.64 -14.78
C ALA A 26 -49.85 -34.38 -15.38
N GLN A 27 -49.07 -35.44 -15.55
CA GLN A 27 -47.74 -35.36 -16.18
C GLN A 27 -47.86 -34.76 -17.59
N SER A 28 -47.19 -33.63 -17.82
CA SER A 28 -47.18 -32.97 -19.13
C SER A 28 -46.28 -33.71 -20.11
N HIS A 29 -46.70 -33.75 -21.38
CA HIS A 29 -45.88 -34.23 -22.50
C HIS A 29 -45.02 -33.12 -23.13
N MET A 30 -45.14 -31.87 -22.66
CA MET A 30 -44.32 -30.76 -23.14
C MET A 30 -42.87 -30.95 -22.70
N ARG A 31 -41.92 -30.78 -23.62
CA ARG A 31 -40.48 -30.85 -23.33
C ARG A 31 -39.78 -29.61 -23.87
N SER A 32 -38.87 -29.03 -23.08
CA SER A 32 -38.00 -27.94 -23.54
C SER A 32 -36.79 -28.50 -24.29
N ALA A 33 -36.22 -27.71 -25.20
CA ALA A 33 -34.92 -28.05 -25.82
C ALA A 33 -33.80 -28.23 -24.77
N LYS A 34 -33.93 -27.58 -23.60
CA LYS A 34 -32.98 -27.72 -22.47
C LYS A 34 -33.11 -29.05 -21.72
N ASP A 35 -34.26 -29.72 -21.83
CA ASP A 35 -34.51 -31.03 -21.20
C ASP A 35 -34.08 -32.20 -22.10
N ALA A 36 -33.56 -31.90 -23.30
CA ALA A 36 -32.95 -32.89 -24.16
C ALA A 36 -31.74 -33.52 -23.44
N ALA A 37 -31.54 -34.81 -23.65
CA ALA A 37 -30.46 -35.55 -22.99
C ALA A 37 -29.08 -34.96 -23.36
N ALA A 38 -28.44 -34.29 -22.40
CA ALA A 38 -27.11 -33.71 -22.52
C ALA A 38 -26.29 -34.06 -21.28
N PHE A 39 -24.97 -34.23 -21.45
CA PHE A 39 -24.04 -34.60 -20.37
C PHE A 39 -24.46 -35.85 -19.57
N THR A 40 -24.90 -36.91 -20.27
CA THR A 40 -25.37 -38.17 -19.68
C THR A 40 -24.28 -38.98 -18.96
N LYS A 41 -23.01 -38.56 -19.06
CA LYS A 41 -21.86 -39.21 -18.42
C LYS A 41 -21.23 -38.26 -17.42
N ILE A 42 -21.35 -38.60 -16.13
CA ILE A 42 -20.68 -37.88 -15.05
C ILE A 42 -19.17 -38.15 -15.12
N LYS A 43 -18.37 -37.09 -15.05
CA LYS A 43 -16.92 -37.19 -14.94
C LYS A 43 -16.54 -37.46 -13.48
N TYR A 44 -15.84 -38.56 -13.25
CA TYR A 44 -15.22 -38.83 -11.95
C TYR A 44 -13.83 -38.23 -11.92
N ARG A 45 -13.37 -37.81 -10.74
CA ARG A 45 -11.97 -37.43 -10.55
C ARG A 45 -11.10 -38.68 -10.76
N GLU A 46 -10.05 -38.55 -11.55
CA GLU A 46 -9.09 -39.62 -11.77
C GLU A 46 -8.33 -39.95 -10.48
N ARG A 47 -8.08 -41.23 -10.23
CA ARG A 47 -7.33 -41.71 -9.08
C ARG A 47 -5.91 -41.13 -9.16
N GLY A 48 -5.52 -40.29 -8.19
CA GLY A 48 -4.24 -39.58 -8.17
C GLY A 48 -4.32 -38.04 -8.28
N VAL A 49 -5.46 -37.48 -8.70
CA VAL A 49 -5.69 -36.01 -8.72
C VAL A 49 -6.04 -35.47 -7.33
N ARG A 50 -6.62 -36.31 -6.46
CA ARG A 50 -6.67 -36.09 -5.02
C ARG A 50 -5.70 -37.07 -4.36
N LYS A 51 -4.74 -36.55 -3.58
CA LYS A 51 -4.18 -37.33 -2.47
C LYS A 51 -5.22 -37.26 -1.34
N GLU A 52 -5.57 -38.38 -0.74
CA GLU A 52 -6.52 -38.40 0.39
C GLU A 52 -5.73 -38.45 1.70
N GLY A 53 -6.18 -37.72 2.72
CA GLY A 53 -5.58 -37.71 4.06
C GLY A 53 -4.82 -36.43 4.44
N GLU A 54 -4.28 -36.44 5.66
CA GLU A 54 -3.55 -35.33 6.29
C GLU A 54 -2.25 -34.97 5.56
N VAL A 55 -1.61 -35.95 4.91
CA VAL A 55 -0.39 -35.77 4.09
C VAL A 55 -0.61 -34.85 2.89
N LEU A 56 -1.83 -34.79 2.34
CA LEU A 56 -2.17 -33.80 1.28
C LEU A 56 -2.11 -32.37 1.84
N VAL A 57 -2.60 -32.18 3.06
CA VAL A 57 -2.72 -30.85 3.67
C VAL A 57 -1.34 -30.32 3.97
N GLU A 58 -0.47 -31.12 4.59
CA GLU A 58 0.91 -30.74 4.89
C GLU A 58 1.71 -30.39 3.62
N GLU A 59 1.67 -31.24 2.58
CA GLU A 59 2.34 -30.95 1.31
C GLU A 59 1.76 -29.73 0.60
N SER A 60 0.44 -29.48 0.71
CA SER A 60 -0.22 -28.32 0.10
C SER A 60 0.14 -27.03 0.83
N LEU A 61 0.20 -27.06 2.17
CA LEU A 61 0.63 -25.94 3.00
C LEU A 61 2.09 -25.58 2.69
N ARG A 62 2.98 -26.57 2.64
CA ARG A 62 4.38 -26.36 2.24
C ARG A 62 4.50 -25.79 0.83
N ARG A 63 3.75 -26.30 -0.13
CA ARG A 63 3.73 -25.78 -1.50
C ARG A 63 3.23 -24.34 -1.57
N LEU A 64 2.25 -23.99 -0.74
CA LEU A 64 1.72 -22.63 -0.63
C LEU A 64 2.78 -21.69 -0.06
N GLU A 65 3.46 -22.09 1.02
CA GLU A 65 4.55 -21.33 1.63
C GLU A 65 5.71 -21.09 0.66
N GLU A 66 6.15 -22.13 -0.06
CA GLU A 66 7.20 -22.01 -1.08
C GLU A 66 6.77 -21.09 -2.24
N ALA A 67 5.50 -21.14 -2.64
CA ALA A 67 4.95 -20.26 -3.67
C ALA A 67 4.89 -18.80 -3.20
N GLU A 68 4.48 -18.56 -1.96
CA GLU A 68 4.48 -17.23 -1.36
C GLU A 68 5.90 -16.66 -1.23
N ARG A 69 6.87 -17.48 -0.81
CA ARG A 69 8.27 -17.04 -0.72
C ARG A 69 8.82 -16.63 -2.08
N LYS A 70 8.58 -17.45 -3.12
CA LYS A 70 8.97 -17.11 -4.50
C LYS A 70 8.29 -15.84 -5.00
N GLU A 71 7.01 -15.66 -4.71
CA GLU A 71 6.28 -14.45 -5.11
C GLU A 71 6.82 -13.20 -4.39
N LYS A 72 7.13 -13.30 -3.09
CA LYS A 72 7.76 -12.23 -2.30
C LYS A 72 9.14 -11.87 -2.86
N GLU A 73 9.95 -12.86 -3.23
CA GLU A 73 11.27 -12.64 -3.86
C GLU A 73 11.15 -11.93 -5.22
N LEU A 74 10.20 -12.34 -6.07
CA LEU A 74 9.94 -11.68 -7.36
C LEU A 74 9.41 -10.25 -7.19
N LYS A 75 8.53 -10.02 -6.21
CA LYS A 75 8.01 -8.68 -5.86
C LYS A 75 9.12 -7.76 -5.30
N LYS A 76 10.12 -8.33 -4.60
CA LYS A 76 11.28 -7.59 -4.06
C LYS A 76 12.23 -7.08 -5.16
N ILE A 77 12.28 -7.76 -6.30
CA ILE A 77 13.10 -7.33 -7.46
C ILE A 77 12.39 -6.22 -8.26
N GLY A 78 11.06 -6.19 -8.27
CA GLY A 78 10.26 -5.22 -9.03
C GLY A 78 9.84 -3.96 -8.28
N LYS A 79 9.96 -3.92 -6.94
CA LYS A 79 9.71 -2.73 -6.13
C LYS A 79 11.02 -2.25 -5.51
N ARG A 80 11.37 -0.98 -5.77
CA ARG A 80 12.33 -0.24 -4.93
C ARG A 80 11.89 -0.46 -3.48
N GLN A 81 12.78 -0.97 -2.62
CA GLN A 81 12.44 -1.30 -1.23
C GLN A 81 11.80 -0.08 -0.58
N VAL A 82 10.47 -0.08 -0.42
CA VAL A 82 9.81 0.73 0.59
C VAL A 82 10.16 0.01 1.88
N ARG A 83 10.85 0.70 2.80
CA ARG A 83 11.20 0.09 4.07
C ARG A 83 9.88 -0.12 4.81
N GLU A 84 9.73 -1.26 5.47
CA GLU A 84 8.54 -1.57 6.26
C GLU A 84 8.26 -0.47 7.32
N SER A 85 9.31 0.24 7.76
CA SER A 85 9.19 1.43 8.61
C SER A 85 8.44 2.61 7.95
N ASP A 86 8.51 2.79 6.63
CA ASP A 86 7.79 3.87 5.92
C ASP A 86 6.26 3.60 5.89
N ASP A 87 5.85 2.34 5.86
CA ASP A 87 4.43 1.94 5.88
C ASP A 87 3.82 2.14 7.29
N VAL A 88 4.55 1.80 8.36
CA VAL A 88 4.11 2.06 9.76
C VAL A 88 4.06 3.56 10.05
N GLU A 89 5.00 4.35 9.54
CA GLU A 89 4.95 5.81 9.68
C GLU A 89 3.74 6.43 8.95
N SER A 90 3.33 5.85 7.81
CA SER A 90 2.17 6.32 7.06
C SER A 90 0.84 6.00 7.75
N SER A 91 0.73 4.83 8.38
CA SER A 91 -0.46 4.44 9.14
C SER A 91 -0.59 5.23 10.43
N VAL A 92 0.53 5.51 11.11
CA VAL A 92 0.57 6.39 12.29
C VAL A 92 0.21 7.84 11.94
N LYS A 93 0.67 8.36 10.79
CA LYS A 93 0.27 9.70 10.30
C LYS A 93 -1.23 9.77 9.96
N LEU A 94 -1.81 8.71 9.41
CA LEU A 94 -3.25 8.66 9.13
C LEU A 94 -4.09 8.62 10.41
N LEU A 95 -3.64 7.89 11.44
CA LEU A 95 -4.28 7.88 12.76
C LEU A 95 -4.16 9.24 13.46
N LYS A 96 -3.01 9.90 13.36
CA LYS A 96 -2.77 11.20 14.01
C LYS A 96 -3.58 12.34 13.37
N VAL A 97 -3.85 12.27 12.06
CA VAL A 97 -4.77 13.18 11.35
C VAL A 97 -6.23 13.03 11.82
N GLN A 98 -6.62 11.89 12.39
CA GLN A 98 -7.94 11.73 13.00
C GLN A 98 -8.01 12.26 14.44
N GLY A 99 -6.86 12.48 15.11
CA GLY A 99 -6.80 12.94 16.50
C GLY A 99 -6.51 14.44 16.70
N GLU A 100 -5.99 15.15 15.69
CA GLU A 100 -5.55 16.53 15.85
C GLU A 100 -6.32 17.48 14.92
N GLY A 101 -7.39 18.08 15.45
CA GLY A 101 -7.94 19.36 15.00
C GLY A 101 -8.53 19.40 13.59
N VAL A 102 -9.66 18.72 13.37
CA VAL A 102 -10.54 19.05 12.24
C VAL A 102 -11.48 20.17 12.68
N ASP A 103 -11.41 21.33 12.02
CA ASP A 103 -12.30 22.48 12.23
C ASP A 103 -13.77 22.04 12.28
N VAL A 104 -14.37 22.15 13.46
CA VAL A 104 -15.77 21.82 13.80
C VAL A 104 -16.82 22.55 12.94
N SER A 105 -16.43 23.54 12.14
CA SER A 105 -17.35 24.32 11.29
C SER A 105 -17.78 23.65 9.98
N VAL A 106 -17.15 22.54 9.59
CA VAL A 106 -17.49 21.81 8.35
C VAL A 106 -18.44 20.63 8.60
N LEU A 107 -18.53 20.14 9.84
CA LEU A 107 -19.34 18.98 10.20
C LEU A 107 -20.85 19.31 10.33
N ASP A 108 -21.20 20.53 10.74
CA ASP A 108 -22.59 20.99 10.88
C ASP A 108 -23.36 21.14 9.55
N LYS A 109 -22.69 21.05 8.40
CA LYS A 109 -23.32 21.23 7.07
C LYS A 109 -23.80 19.92 6.43
N PHE A 110 -23.55 18.77 7.05
CA PHE A 110 -23.88 17.47 6.48
C PHE A 110 -24.63 16.51 7.41
N ASP A 111 -25.09 16.98 8.58
CA ASP A 111 -25.92 16.17 9.47
C ASP A 111 -27.41 16.43 9.19
N ASP A 112 -27.94 15.70 8.20
CA ASP A 112 -29.37 15.58 7.92
C ASP A 112 -29.82 14.21 8.47
N ALA A 113 -30.08 14.17 9.79
CA ALA A 113 -30.70 13.03 10.43
C ALA A 113 -31.69 13.52 11.50
N ASP A 114 -32.96 13.29 11.17
CA ASP A 114 -34.16 13.54 11.94
C ASP A 114 -34.11 12.84 13.32
N SER A 115 -34.79 13.49 14.26
CA SER A 115 -34.83 13.30 15.69
C SER A 115 -35.69 12.10 16.09
N GLY A 116 -35.21 11.30 17.05
CA GLY A 116 -36.07 10.37 17.79
C GLY A 116 -35.35 9.46 18.77
N ASP A 117 -35.57 9.72 20.06
CA ASP A 117 -35.60 8.75 21.18
C ASP A 117 -34.24 8.38 21.82
N GLU A 118 -33.79 9.09 22.87
CA GLU A 118 -34.08 8.92 24.32
C GLU A 118 -33.34 7.74 25.00
N GLY A 119 -32.40 8.07 25.89
CA GLY A 119 -32.05 7.26 27.07
C GLY A 119 -30.68 6.56 27.08
N GLY A 120 -29.80 6.99 27.99
CA GLY A 120 -28.68 6.15 28.45
C GLY A 120 -27.44 6.92 28.90
N GLU A 121 -27.51 7.51 30.09
CA GLU A 121 -26.37 7.97 30.89
C GLU A 121 -25.41 6.81 31.21
N GLU A 122 -24.10 7.06 31.25
CA GLU A 122 -23.23 6.80 32.42
C GLU A 122 -21.75 7.06 32.09
N GLU A 123 -21.10 7.70 33.07
CA GLU A 123 -19.73 8.19 33.12
C GLU A 123 -18.71 7.05 33.31
N GLU A 124 -17.50 7.19 32.76
CA GLU A 124 -16.31 6.83 33.54
C GLU A 124 -15.05 7.50 32.97
N GLU A 125 -14.25 8.01 33.90
CA GLU A 125 -13.14 8.92 33.69
C GLU A 125 -11.81 8.22 34.02
N SER A 126 -10.73 8.85 33.57
CA SER A 126 -9.40 8.92 34.18
C SER A 126 -8.20 8.37 33.40
N ASP A 127 -7.22 9.27 33.38
CA ASP A 127 -5.85 9.25 32.91
C ASP A 127 -5.02 8.04 33.37
N LEU A 128 -4.10 7.61 32.51
CA LEU A 128 -2.87 6.95 32.93
C LEU A 128 -1.67 7.66 32.30
N ASP A 129 -0.97 8.36 33.20
CA ASP A 129 0.28 9.09 33.03
C ASP A 129 1.49 8.14 33.02
N ASP A 130 2.53 8.68 32.41
CA ASP A 130 3.91 8.26 32.19
C ASP A 130 4.68 7.97 33.50
N SER A 131 5.49 6.90 33.53
CA SER A 131 6.75 6.91 34.28
C SER A 131 7.71 5.80 33.84
N ASP A 132 8.92 6.30 33.63
CA ASP A 132 10.19 5.72 33.21
C ASP A 132 10.92 4.89 34.29
N ASP A 133 11.90 4.12 33.78
CA ASP A 133 13.15 3.64 34.39
C ASP A 133 13.17 2.67 35.59
N SER A 134 13.72 1.47 35.35
CA SER A 134 14.38 0.63 36.37
C SER A 134 15.40 -0.27 35.67
N ASP A 135 16.65 0.18 35.66
CA ASP A 135 17.86 -0.61 35.50
C ASP A 135 17.97 -1.66 36.62
N GLU A 136 18.07 -2.94 36.24
CA GLU A 136 18.45 -4.04 37.13
C GLU A 136 19.79 -4.66 36.64
N ASP A 137 20.83 -4.39 37.42
CA ASP A 137 22.19 -4.94 37.32
C ASP A 137 22.31 -6.17 38.23
N GLU A 138 22.57 -7.35 37.66
CA GLU A 138 23.00 -8.54 38.39
C GLU A 138 24.13 -9.31 37.66
N GLY A 139 25.35 -9.20 38.21
CA GLY A 139 26.13 -10.36 38.67
C GLY A 139 27.00 -11.18 37.69
N SER A 140 28.25 -10.73 37.52
CA SER A 140 29.53 -11.46 37.65
C SER A 140 29.71 -12.91 37.13
N ASP A 141 30.64 -13.10 36.17
CA ASP A 141 31.65 -14.18 36.24
C ASP A 141 32.97 -13.73 35.59
N ASP A 142 34.07 -14.22 36.18
CA ASP A 142 35.46 -13.76 36.14
C ASP A 142 36.26 -14.46 35.02
N ASP A 143 36.77 -13.68 34.05
CA ASP A 143 37.84 -14.05 33.10
C ASP A 143 38.66 -12.78 32.74
N GLU A 144 39.38 -12.22 33.72
CA GLU A 144 40.09 -10.93 33.65
C GLU A 144 41.20 -10.81 32.55
N ASP A 145 41.73 -11.92 32.04
CA ASP A 145 42.83 -11.91 31.06
C ASP A 145 42.38 -11.68 29.59
N GLU A 146 41.13 -11.98 29.23
CA GLU A 146 40.60 -11.79 27.86
C GLU A 146 40.03 -10.39 27.63
N GLU A 147 39.47 -9.74 28.66
CA GLU A 147 38.93 -8.37 28.58
C GLU A 147 40.00 -7.30 28.34
N GLU A 148 41.20 -7.47 28.91
CA GLU A 148 42.31 -6.52 28.74
C GLU A 148 42.84 -6.52 27.29
N LEU A 149 42.90 -7.69 26.66
CA LEU A 149 43.27 -7.85 25.25
C LEU A 149 42.22 -7.20 24.33
N LEU A 150 40.93 -7.37 24.63
CA LEU A 150 39.81 -6.75 23.92
C LEU A 150 39.80 -5.22 24.07
N ARG A 151 40.13 -4.66 25.24
CA ARG A 151 40.25 -3.20 25.43
C ARG A 151 41.38 -2.60 24.61
N LEU A 152 42.54 -3.26 24.56
CA LEU A 152 43.68 -2.82 23.73
C LEU A 152 43.34 -2.88 22.23
N GLU A 153 42.60 -3.90 21.79
CA GLU A 153 42.14 -4.01 20.41
C GLU A 153 41.08 -2.93 20.07
N MET A 154 40.14 -2.67 20.97
CA MET A 154 39.15 -1.60 20.83
C MET A 154 39.78 -0.20 20.80
N GLU A 155 40.82 0.05 21.60
CA GLU A 155 41.56 1.31 21.54
C GLU A 155 42.35 1.45 20.22
N LYS A 156 42.92 0.36 19.70
CA LYS A 156 43.58 0.36 18.40
C LYS A 156 42.58 0.66 17.28
N ILE A 157 41.39 0.07 17.32
CA ILE A 157 40.30 0.34 16.36
C ILE A 157 39.79 1.79 16.51
N LYS A 158 39.68 2.34 17.72
CA LYS A 158 39.31 3.75 17.93
C LYS A 158 40.37 4.70 17.39
N LYS A 159 41.66 4.42 17.60
CA LYS A 159 42.77 5.21 17.06
C LYS A 159 42.84 5.11 15.53
N GLU A 160 42.60 3.93 14.96
CA GLU A 160 42.54 3.72 13.51
C GLU A 160 41.33 4.41 12.88
N ARG A 161 40.14 4.33 13.49
CA ARG A 161 38.94 5.07 13.05
C ARG A 161 39.12 6.58 13.17
N ALA A 162 39.75 7.08 14.24
CA ALA A 162 40.03 8.49 14.40
C ALA A 162 41.00 9.00 13.33
N ALA A 163 42.05 8.22 13.03
CA ALA A 163 42.99 8.54 11.94
C ALA A 163 42.31 8.50 10.56
N ALA A 164 41.44 7.53 10.31
CA ALA A 164 40.68 7.42 9.05
C ALA A 164 39.66 8.56 8.89
N ALA A 165 38.98 8.98 9.97
CA ALA A 165 38.07 10.11 9.97
C ALA A 165 38.81 11.44 9.72
N LEU A 166 40.02 11.61 10.28
CA LEU A 166 40.86 12.77 10.01
C LEU A 166 41.32 12.80 8.55
N ALA A 167 41.81 11.66 8.02
CA ALA A 167 42.23 11.56 6.63
C ALA A 167 41.08 11.79 5.63
N LEU A 168 39.85 11.38 5.97
CA LEU A 168 38.66 11.66 5.15
C LEU A 168 38.31 13.15 5.19
N ARG A 169 38.37 13.79 6.37
CA ARG A 169 38.10 15.21 6.54
C ARG A 169 39.12 16.09 5.82
N GLU A 170 40.39 15.69 5.80
CA GLU A 170 41.44 16.38 5.05
C GLU A 170 41.22 16.28 3.53
N LYS A 171 40.83 15.09 3.04
CA LYS A 171 40.45 14.91 1.62
C LYS A 171 39.22 15.73 1.24
N GLU A 172 38.20 15.75 2.08
CA GLU A 172 36.98 16.54 1.85
C GLU A 172 37.28 18.05 1.85
N ALA A 173 38.19 18.52 2.72
CA ALA A 173 38.64 19.92 2.70
C ALA A 173 39.39 20.28 1.41
N LEU A 174 40.26 19.39 0.91
CA LEU A 174 40.97 19.58 -0.35
C LEU A 174 40.02 19.55 -1.56
N GLU A 175 39.02 18.67 -1.55
CA GLU A 175 37.97 18.62 -2.58
C GLU A 175 37.07 19.86 -2.53
N ALA A 176 36.76 20.37 -1.34
CA ALA A 176 36.03 21.62 -1.16
C ALA A 176 36.83 22.83 -1.68
N GLU A 177 38.15 22.86 -1.48
CA GLU A 177 39.02 23.91 -2.00
C GLU A 177 39.19 23.82 -3.54
N ALA A 178 39.30 22.61 -4.09
CA ALA A 178 39.33 22.37 -5.54
C ALA A 178 37.99 22.72 -6.23
N THR A 179 36.86 22.42 -5.58
CA THR A 179 35.54 22.83 -6.07
C THR A 179 35.33 24.34 -5.95
N ALA A 180 35.75 24.97 -4.84
CA ALA A 180 35.68 26.42 -4.69
C ALA A 180 36.52 27.17 -5.74
N THR A 181 37.74 26.70 -6.02
CA THR A 181 38.62 27.29 -7.05
C THR A 181 38.08 27.08 -8.46
N SER A 182 37.54 25.90 -8.79
CA SER A 182 36.90 25.66 -10.09
C SER A 182 35.60 26.46 -10.28
N ILE A 183 34.80 26.66 -9.23
CA ILE A 183 33.63 27.54 -9.24
C ILE A 183 34.04 29.00 -9.40
N ALA A 184 35.09 29.46 -8.73
CA ALA A 184 35.60 30.84 -8.90
C ALA A 184 36.15 31.08 -10.31
N MET A 185 36.78 30.08 -10.92
CA MET A 185 37.36 30.16 -12.27
C MET A 185 36.29 30.06 -13.37
N THR A 186 35.21 29.30 -13.15
CA THR A 186 34.13 29.07 -14.14
C THR A 186 32.93 30.00 -13.94
N GLY A 187 32.74 30.51 -12.73
CA GLY A 187 31.60 31.35 -12.34
C GLY A 187 31.70 32.80 -12.80
N ASN A 188 32.86 33.25 -13.32
CA ASN A 188 33.02 34.59 -13.88
C ASN A 188 32.82 34.58 -15.41
N PRO A 189 31.65 35.00 -15.92
CA PRO A 189 31.35 35.01 -17.35
C PRO A 189 32.20 36.01 -18.16
N LEU A 190 32.97 36.90 -17.49
CA LEU A 190 33.90 37.82 -18.15
C LEU A 190 35.26 37.20 -18.45
N LEU A 191 35.64 36.12 -17.75
CA LEU A 191 36.93 35.43 -17.96
C LEU A 191 36.88 34.39 -19.09
N SER A 192 35.70 33.90 -19.50
CA SER A 192 35.56 33.01 -20.67
C SER A 192 35.55 33.82 -21.97
N THR A 193 36.71 34.34 -22.34
CA THR A 193 36.93 35.17 -23.54
C THR A 193 36.75 34.41 -24.88
N SER A 194 36.53 33.10 -24.86
CA SER A 194 36.20 32.32 -26.06
C SER A 194 34.70 32.40 -26.40
N GLY A 195 34.28 33.51 -27.02
CA GLY A 195 33.10 33.53 -27.87
C GLY A 195 32.03 34.55 -27.50
N SER A 196 32.24 35.80 -27.96
CA SER A 196 31.17 36.76 -28.20
C SER A 196 30.26 36.26 -29.35
N GLY A 197 29.47 35.23 -29.06
CA GLY A 197 28.42 34.74 -29.93
C GLY A 197 27.09 35.33 -29.46
N LYS A 198 26.52 36.24 -30.25
CA LYS A 198 25.09 36.63 -30.16
C LYS A 198 24.28 35.41 -29.76
N MET A 199 23.78 35.35 -28.51
CA MET A 199 22.93 34.26 -28.05
C MET A 199 21.75 34.19 -29.01
N LYS A 200 21.73 33.16 -29.86
CA LYS A 200 20.67 32.98 -30.84
C LYS A 200 19.39 32.81 -30.05
N ARG A 201 18.54 33.84 -30.06
CA ARG A 201 17.20 33.84 -29.48
C ARG A 201 16.54 32.56 -29.97
N LYS A 202 16.30 31.62 -29.05
CA LYS A 202 15.71 30.33 -29.41
C LYS A 202 14.30 30.65 -29.90
N TRP A 203 13.80 29.93 -30.90
CA TRP A 203 12.42 30.11 -31.38
C TRP A 203 11.40 30.03 -30.25
N ASN A 204 11.74 29.23 -29.23
CA ASN A 204 10.98 29.11 -28.02
C ASN A 204 10.98 30.38 -27.18
N ASP A 205 12.06 31.17 -27.13
CA ASP A 205 12.35 32.23 -26.14
C ASP A 205 11.27 33.34 -26.00
N ASP A 206 10.42 33.50 -27.02
CA ASP A 206 9.29 34.44 -27.06
C ASP A 206 7.94 33.76 -26.76
N VAL A 207 7.87 32.98 -25.67
CA VAL A 207 6.64 32.30 -25.26
C VAL A 207 6.40 32.60 -23.79
N VAL A 208 5.18 33.07 -23.50
CA VAL A 208 4.75 33.54 -22.18
C VAL A 208 4.65 32.43 -21.13
N PHE A 209 4.56 31.17 -21.55
CA PHE A 209 4.51 30.01 -20.65
C PHE A 209 5.67 29.04 -20.92
N ARG A 210 6.35 28.62 -19.85
CA ARG A 210 7.48 27.69 -19.89
C ARG A 210 7.21 26.46 -19.05
N ASN A 211 7.47 25.29 -19.61
CA ASN A 211 7.62 24.03 -18.88
C ASN A 211 6.49 23.71 -17.89
N GLN A 212 5.23 23.96 -18.25
CA GLN A 212 4.06 23.82 -17.37
C GLN A 212 3.86 22.39 -16.84
N SER A 213 4.19 21.35 -17.62
CA SER A 213 4.03 19.94 -17.25
C SER A 213 5.30 19.28 -16.72
N ARG A 214 6.37 20.03 -16.43
CA ARG A 214 7.67 19.43 -16.04
C ARG A 214 7.61 18.59 -14.76
N LYS A 215 6.59 18.76 -13.92
CA LYS A 215 6.39 18.01 -12.66
C LYS A 215 5.10 17.18 -12.65
N GLU A 216 4.42 17.02 -13.77
CA GLU A 216 3.22 16.21 -13.81
C GLU A 216 3.59 14.74 -13.57
N LYS A 217 3.15 14.19 -12.42
CA LYS A 217 3.28 12.77 -12.15
C LYS A 217 2.29 12.05 -13.05
N GLY A 218 2.77 11.08 -13.82
CA GLY A 218 1.90 10.24 -14.64
C GLY A 218 0.83 9.57 -13.78
N GLU A 219 -0.28 9.16 -14.42
CA GLU A 219 -1.39 8.52 -13.73
C GLU A 219 -0.91 7.31 -12.93
N GLU A 220 -1.04 7.39 -11.61
CA GLU A 220 -0.65 6.31 -10.71
C GLU A 220 -1.59 5.11 -10.89
N LYS A 221 -1.04 3.90 -10.82
CA LYS A 221 -1.82 2.67 -10.89
C LYS A 221 -2.59 2.49 -9.58
N ARG A 222 -3.80 3.02 -9.54
CA ARG A 222 -4.74 2.91 -8.41
C ARG A 222 -5.96 2.08 -8.81
N PHE A 223 -6.50 1.35 -7.86
CA PHE A 223 -7.80 0.69 -7.99
C PHE A 223 -8.76 1.35 -7.02
N ILE A 224 -9.91 1.80 -7.54
CA ILE A 224 -10.97 2.43 -6.76
C ILE A 224 -12.21 1.53 -6.86
N ASN A 225 -12.70 1.06 -5.73
CA ASN A 225 -13.94 0.30 -5.64
C ASN A 225 -15.18 1.22 -5.68
N ASP A 226 -15.32 1.95 -6.79
CA ASP A 226 -16.43 2.87 -7.08
C ASP A 226 -16.73 2.79 -8.58
N THR A 227 -17.98 2.61 -8.97
CA THR A 227 -18.35 2.42 -10.38
C THR A 227 -18.27 3.70 -11.21
N VAL A 228 -18.30 4.88 -10.59
CA VAL A 228 -18.32 6.18 -11.28
C VAL A 228 -17.00 6.93 -11.12
N ARG A 229 -16.36 6.82 -9.96
CA ARG A 229 -15.09 7.54 -9.69
C ARG A 229 -13.84 6.78 -10.12
N ASN A 230 -13.98 5.49 -10.43
CA ASN A 230 -12.89 4.68 -10.95
C ASN A 230 -12.35 5.26 -12.25
N ASP A 231 -11.02 5.19 -12.41
CA ASP A 231 -10.32 5.65 -13.60
C ASP A 231 -10.82 4.95 -14.87
N PHE A 232 -11.30 3.71 -14.77
CA PHE A 232 -11.98 3.04 -15.89
C PHE A 232 -13.21 3.83 -16.36
N HIS A 233 -14.08 4.25 -15.43
CA HIS A 233 -15.30 4.96 -15.76
C HIS A 233 -15.01 6.36 -16.30
N LYS A 234 -14.03 7.07 -15.72
CA LYS A 234 -13.60 8.37 -16.23
C LYS A 234 -13.10 8.30 -17.67
N ARG A 235 -12.22 7.33 -17.97
CA ARG A 235 -11.73 7.10 -19.34
C ARG A 235 -12.84 6.65 -20.29
N PHE A 236 -13.78 5.85 -19.80
CA PHE A 236 -14.96 5.47 -20.59
C PHE A 236 -15.79 6.69 -20.96
N MET A 237 -16.09 7.56 -20.00
CA MET A 237 -16.84 8.78 -20.26
C MET A 237 -16.09 9.73 -21.18
N GLU A 238 -14.78 9.94 -20.99
CA GLU A 238 -13.95 10.75 -21.88
C GLU A 238 -13.94 10.22 -23.33
N GLN A 239 -13.95 8.89 -23.50
CA GLN A 239 -13.90 8.25 -24.82
C GLN A 239 -15.26 8.32 -25.55
N TYR A 240 -16.37 8.14 -24.83
CA TYR A 240 -17.69 7.95 -25.44
C TYR A 240 -18.64 9.14 -25.26
N MET A 241 -18.32 10.08 -24.38
CA MET A 241 -19.05 11.33 -24.18
C MET A 241 -18.09 12.49 -24.47
N LYS A 242 -18.40 13.24 -25.53
CA LYS A 242 -17.59 14.36 -26.00
C LYS A 242 -18.21 15.70 -25.62
#